data_AF-A0A382U4A2-F1
#
_entry.id   AF-A0A382U4A2-F1
#
_cell.length_a   1.000
_cell.length_b   1.000
_cell.length_c   1.000
_cell.angle_alpha   90.00
_cell.angle_beta   90.00
_cell.angle_gamma   90.00
#
_symmetry.space_group_name_H-M   'P 1'
#
loop_
_entity.id
_entity.type
_entity.pdbx_description
1 polymer ?
#
loop_
_entity_poly.entity_id
_entity_poly.type
_entity_poly.pdbx_seq_one_letter_code
_entity_poly.pdbx_strand_id
1 'polypeptide(L)'
;MLLQDQISWKDLDSDWLDFMKSISVDTIHLETRGSVNVEGHELNISEGKVPTELFEQAREKVEAKGLKLNNIFFSCPKEIPLGLDGADEQIEIWCRLLESLGQAGIPALGWNYKPMGNFRTESATGRGGAKYSTFDYDVYMKDRKKMHTPEIS
;
A
#
# COMPACT_ATOMS: atom_id res chain seq x y z
N MET A 1 3.66 0.81 -24.96
CA MET A 1 3.69 0.05 -23.70
C MET A 1 3.99 1.05 -22.61
N LEU A 2 3.22 1.07 -21.51
CA LEU A 2 3.52 1.92 -20.35
C LEU A 2 4.29 1.10 -19.32
N LEU A 3 5.37 1.65 -18.78
CA LEU A 3 6.15 1.07 -17.69
C LEU A 3 5.68 1.68 -16.36
N GLN A 4 5.26 0.82 -15.44
CA GLN A 4 4.88 1.21 -14.08
C GLN A 4 5.90 0.68 -13.08
N ASP A 5 6.29 1.53 -12.12
CA ASP A 5 7.03 1.12 -10.93
C ASP A 5 6.46 1.83 -9.68
N GLN A 6 7.00 1.53 -8.51
CA GLN A 6 6.50 2.00 -7.22
C GLN A 6 7.49 2.89 -6.48
N ILE A 7 6.94 3.84 -5.72
CA ILE A 7 7.68 4.60 -4.70
C ILE A 7 6.87 4.60 -3.40
N SER A 8 7.56 4.75 -2.26
CA SER A 8 6.88 4.91 -0.97
C SER A 8 6.37 6.34 -0.78
N TRP A 9 5.27 6.50 -0.03
CA TRP A 9 4.75 7.82 0.38
C TRP A 9 5.84 8.75 0.94
N LYS A 10 6.68 8.21 1.83
CA LYS A 10 7.77 8.96 2.48
C LYS A 10 8.85 9.46 1.52
N ASP A 11 8.90 8.90 0.31
CA ASP A 11 9.94 9.16 -0.68
C ASP A 11 9.47 10.15 -1.75
N LEU A 12 8.23 10.67 -1.67
CA LEU A 12 7.67 11.65 -2.62
C LEU A 12 8.49 12.94 -2.74
N ASP A 13 9.13 13.36 -1.64
CA ASP A 13 9.93 14.59 -1.56
C ASP A 13 11.43 14.35 -1.75
N SER A 14 11.80 13.17 -2.25
CA SER A 14 13.19 12.79 -2.53
C SER A 14 13.47 12.72 -4.04
N ASP A 15 14.71 12.39 -4.39
CA ASP A 15 15.15 12.23 -5.79
C ASP A 15 14.60 10.95 -6.46
N TRP A 16 13.79 10.14 -5.78
CA TRP A 16 13.22 8.90 -6.32
C TRP A 16 12.41 9.13 -7.60
N LEU A 17 11.65 10.22 -7.71
CA LEU A 17 10.88 10.53 -8.94
C LEU A 17 11.79 10.84 -10.13
N ASP A 18 12.89 11.57 -9.89
CA ASP A 18 13.88 11.85 -10.93
C ASP A 18 14.58 10.57 -11.38
N PHE A 19 14.92 9.70 -10.43
CA PHE A 19 15.49 8.38 -10.72
C PHE A 19 14.52 7.53 -11.56
N MET A 20 13.24 7.42 -11.18
CA MET A 20 12.21 6.69 -11.93
C MET A 20 12.09 7.22 -13.36
N LYS A 21 12.09 8.55 -13.51
CA LYS A 21 12.04 9.16 -14.83
C LYS A 21 13.28 8.82 -15.68
N SER A 22 14.47 8.79 -15.07
CA SER A 22 15.73 8.47 -15.76
C SER A 22 15.78 7.05 -16.32
N ILE A 23 15.04 6.11 -15.71
CA ILE A 23 14.95 4.71 -16.14
C ILE A 23 13.71 4.43 -17.01
N SER A 24 13.10 5.49 -17.57
CA SER A 24 11.95 5.42 -18.49
C SER A 24 10.66 4.85 -17.90
N VAL A 25 10.47 4.95 -16.58
CA VAL A 25 9.15 4.71 -15.97
C VAL A 25 8.18 5.79 -16.47
N ASP A 26 6.96 5.37 -16.83
CA ASP A 26 5.89 6.24 -17.30
C ASP A 26 4.90 6.57 -16.17
N THR A 27 4.59 5.57 -15.34
CA THR A 27 3.57 5.68 -14.31
C THR A 27 4.04 5.20 -12.94
N ILE A 28 3.50 5.82 -11.90
CA ILE A 28 3.85 5.54 -10.51
C ILE A 28 2.70 4.86 -9.80
N HIS A 29 3.04 3.80 -9.09
CA HIS A 29 2.30 3.23 -7.99
C HIS A 29 2.78 3.86 -6.67
N LEU A 30 1.88 4.43 -5.89
CA LEU A 30 2.21 5.02 -4.60
C LEU A 30 1.93 4.06 -3.45
N GLU A 31 2.99 3.62 -2.78
CA GLU A 31 2.95 2.65 -1.70
C GLU A 31 2.79 3.34 -0.33
N THR A 32 1.64 3.14 0.34
CA THR A 32 1.33 3.79 1.62
C THR A 32 1.18 2.81 2.79
N ARG A 33 1.31 1.49 2.61
CA ARG A 33 1.03 0.51 3.67
C ARG A 33 1.86 0.67 4.95
N GLY A 34 3.03 1.30 4.84
CA GLY A 34 3.86 1.65 6.00
C GLY A 34 3.32 2.81 6.84
N SER A 35 2.34 3.56 6.34
CA SER A 35 1.79 4.79 6.93
C SER A 35 0.33 4.64 7.37
N VAL A 36 -0.47 3.84 6.66
CA VAL A 36 -1.94 3.78 6.84
C VAL A 36 -2.42 3.18 8.17
N ASN A 37 -1.54 2.51 8.92
CA ASN A 37 -1.85 1.94 10.23
C ASN A 37 -1.02 2.58 11.35
N VAL A 38 -0.39 3.73 11.08
CA VAL A 38 0.40 4.46 12.06
C VAL A 38 -0.50 5.50 12.73
N GLU A 39 -0.68 5.37 14.04
CA GLU A 39 -1.49 6.28 14.85
C GLU A 39 -1.06 7.74 14.64
N GLY A 40 -2.02 8.62 14.36
CA GLY A 40 -1.78 10.04 14.11
C GLY A 40 -1.14 10.38 12.75
N HIS A 41 -0.84 9.39 11.90
CA HIS A 41 -0.37 9.66 10.54
C HIS A 41 -1.54 10.17 9.68
N GLU A 42 -1.27 11.16 8.83
CA GLU A 42 -2.26 11.78 7.93
C GLU A 42 -2.93 10.80 6.92
N LEU A 43 -2.34 9.62 6.72
CA LEU A 43 -2.87 8.57 5.84
C LEU A 43 -3.62 7.48 6.62
N ASN A 44 -3.68 7.60 7.94
CA ASN A 44 -4.46 6.69 8.76
C ASN A 44 -5.95 7.04 8.68
N ILE A 45 -6.63 6.39 7.73
CA ILE A 45 -8.05 6.60 7.48
C ILE A 45 -8.95 5.98 8.56
N SER A 46 -8.43 5.12 9.44
CA SER A 46 -9.24 4.49 10.51
C SER A 46 -9.75 5.51 11.53
N GLU A 47 -9.13 6.69 11.58
CA GLU A 47 -9.55 7.83 12.40
C GLU A 47 -10.70 8.64 11.73
N GLY A 48 -11.24 8.14 10.62
CA GLY A 48 -12.37 8.72 9.90
C GLY A 48 -12.03 9.93 9.02
N LYS A 49 -10.74 10.29 8.93
CA LYS A 49 -10.22 11.36 8.08
C LYS A 49 -9.73 10.78 6.76
N VAL A 50 -10.22 11.33 5.65
CA VAL A 50 -9.77 10.98 4.30
C VAL A 50 -9.38 12.29 3.59
N PRO A 51 -8.08 12.61 3.51
CA PRO A 51 -7.62 13.91 3.04
C PRO A 51 -7.44 13.94 1.51
N THR A 52 -8.43 14.47 0.80
CA THR A 52 -8.36 14.64 -0.66
C THR A 52 -7.18 15.51 -1.08
N GLU A 53 -6.90 16.58 -0.34
CA GLU A 53 -5.84 17.54 -0.66
C GLU A 53 -4.45 16.89 -0.63
N LEU A 54 -4.24 15.89 0.23
CA LEU A 54 -2.96 15.17 0.27
C LEU A 54 -2.77 14.28 -0.96
N PHE A 55 -3.84 13.66 -1.45
CA PHE A 55 -3.80 12.88 -2.68
C PHE A 55 -3.59 13.75 -3.92
N GLU A 56 -4.20 14.95 -3.95
CA GLU A 56 -3.95 15.95 -4.98
C GLU A 56 -2.48 16.39 -5.00
N GLN A 57 -1.93 16.76 -3.84
CA GLN A 57 -0.52 17.14 -3.72
C GLN A 57 0.43 16.01 -4.15
N ALA A 58 0.13 14.76 -3.78
CA ALA A 58 0.91 13.61 -4.23
C ALA A 58 0.86 13.45 -5.75
N ARG A 59 -0.33 13.60 -6.36
CA ARG A 59 -0.48 13.57 -7.82
C ARG A 59 0.31 14.69 -8.49
N GLU A 60 0.20 15.91 -8.01
CA GLU A 60 0.90 17.09 -8.54
C GLU A 60 2.42 16.92 -8.50
N LYS A 61 2.98 16.41 -7.39
CA LYS A 61 4.41 16.12 -7.26
C LYS A 61 4.90 15.12 -8.31
N VAL A 62 4.14 14.02 -8.51
CA VAL A 62 4.46 13.00 -9.51
C VAL A 62 4.36 13.58 -10.93
N GLU A 63 3.28 14.31 -11.24
CA GLU A 63 3.03 14.87 -12.56
C GLU A 63 4.00 16.00 -12.93
N ALA A 64 4.47 16.78 -11.97
CA ALA A 64 5.50 17.79 -12.16
C ALA A 64 6.84 17.22 -12.67
N LYS A 65 7.09 15.93 -12.45
CA LYS A 65 8.27 15.20 -12.95
C LYS A 65 8.04 14.53 -14.31
N GLY A 66 6.90 14.77 -14.95
CA GLY A 66 6.53 14.17 -16.23
C GLY A 66 6.25 12.66 -16.13
N LEU A 67 5.78 12.22 -14.97
CA LEU A 67 5.27 10.87 -14.68
C LEU A 67 3.75 10.96 -14.46
N LYS A 68 3.05 9.83 -14.48
CA LYS A 68 1.62 9.79 -14.10
C LYS A 68 1.42 9.03 -12.79
N LEU A 69 0.73 9.60 -11.81
CA LEU A 69 0.27 8.82 -10.66
C LEU A 69 -0.92 7.95 -11.11
N ASN A 70 -0.70 6.64 -11.22
CA ASN A 70 -1.71 5.72 -11.75
C ASN A 70 -2.54 5.06 -10.65
N ASN A 71 -1.93 4.68 -9.54
CA ASN A 71 -2.67 4.09 -8.44
C ASN A 71 -1.95 4.26 -7.10
N ILE A 72 -2.71 4.20 -6.02
CA ILE A 72 -2.22 4.18 -4.64
C ILE A 72 -2.52 2.82 -4.00
N PHE A 73 -1.70 2.34 -3.06
CA PHE A 73 -2.01 1.11 -2.31
C PHE A 73 -2.51 1.42 -0.92
N PHE A 74 -3.66 0.89 -0.49
CA PHE A 74 -4.03 0.87 0.94
C PHE A 74 -4.18 -0.56 1.46
N SER A 75 -3.77 -0.76 2.71
CA SER A 75 -4.17 -1.95 3.47
C SER A 75 -5.64 -1.81 3.88
N CYS A 76 -6.42 -2.85 3.61
CA CYS A 76 -7.81 -2.92 4.07
C CYS A 76 -7.85 -3.02 5.61
N PRO A 77 -8.70 -2.25 6.31
CA PRO A 77 -8.96 -2.43 7.73
C PRO A 77 -9.33 -3.89 8.01
N LYS A 78 -8.77 -4.48 9.07
CA LYS A 78 -8.89 -5.92 9.35
C LYS A 78 -10.32 -6.37 9.64
N GLU A 79 -11.17 -5.45 10.11
CA GLU A 79 -12.56 -5.68 10.47
C GLU A 79 -13.36 -6.20 9.27
N ILE A 80 -13.07 -5.67 8.07
CA ILE A 80 -13.74 -6.06 6.82
C ILE A 80 -13.46 -7.53 6.44
N PRO A 81 -12.20 -7.96 6.19
CA PRO A 81 -11.91 -9.33 5.80
C PRO A 81 -12.15 -10.38 6.90
N LEU A 82 -12.26 -9.96 8.17
CA LEU A 82 -12.49 -10.86 9.31
C LEU A 82 -13.95 -10.89 9.78
N GLY A 83 -14.82 -10.00 9.28
CA GLY A 83 -16.21 -9.89 9.73
C GLY A 83 -16.33 -9.54 11.21
N LEU A 84 -15.47 -8.65 11.71
CA LEU A 84 -15.50 -8.20 13.10
C LEU A 84 -16.49 -7.04 13.29
N ASP A 85 -16.88 -6.80 14.55
CA ASP A 85 -17.58 -5.58 14.92
C ASP A 85 -16.82 -4.34 14.41
N GLY A 86 -17.54 -3.40 13.79
CA GLY A 86 -16.94 -2.24 13.14
C GLY A 86 -16.74 -2.37 11.62
N ALA A 87 -17.01 -3.53 11.02
CA ALA A 87 -16.78 -3.75 9.59
C ALA A 87 -17.58 -2.80 8.69
N ASP A 88 -18.85 -2.54 9.01
CA ASP A 88 -19.71 -1.64 8.24
C ASP A 88 -19.18 -0.20 8.28
N GLU A 89 -18.73 0.27 9.45
CA GLU A 89 -18.11 1.59 9.60
C GLU A 89 -16.79 1.69 8.80
N GLN A 90 -15.99 0.62 8.76
CA GLN A 90 -14.78 0.57 7.95
C GLN A 90 -15.09 0.56 6.45
N ILE A 91 -16.18 -0.08 6.02
CA ILE A 91 -16.65 -0.04 4.63
C ILE A 91 -17.02 1.40 4.23
N GLU A 92 -17.73 2.13 5.09
CA GLU A 92 -18.05 3.55 4.84
C GLU A 92 -16.81 4.45 4.76
N ILE A 93 -15.78 4.19 5.59
CA ILE A 93 -14.47 4.86 5.45
C ILE A 93 -13.82 4.52 4.10
N TRP A 94 -13.90 3.26 3.67
CA TRP A 94 -13.33 2.81 2.39
C TRP A 94 -14.03 3.44 1.18
N CYS A 95 -15.36 3.59 1.23
CA CYS A 95 -16.12 4.32 0.21
C CYS A 95 -15.67 5.79 0.12
N ARG A 96 -15.50 6.47 1.25
CA ARG A 96 -14.99 7.85 1.29
C ARG A 96 -13.56 7.95 0.75
N LEU A 97 -12.71 6.96 1.00
CA LEU A 97 -11.39 6.86 0.36
C LEU A 97 -11.52 6.82 -1.17
N LEU A 98 -12.39 5.97 -1.72
CA LEU A 98 -12.59 5.89 -3.17
C LEU A 98 -13.10 7.20 -3.78
N GLU A 99 -14.03 7.88 -3.10
CA GLU A 99 -14.53 9.21 -3.51
C GLU A 99 -13.41 10.24 -3.51
N SER A 100 -12.61 10.29 -2.45
CA SER A 100 -11.47 11.20 -2.30
C SER A 100 -10.39 10.97 -3.37
N LEU A 101 -10.06 9.71 -3.67
CA LEU A 101 -9.13 9.38 -4.76
C LEU A 101 -9.68 9.79 -6.13
N GLY A 102 -10.98 9.58 -6.36
CA GLY A 102 -11.65 10.03 -7.57
C GLY A 102 -11.61 11.55 -7.75
N GLN A 103 -11.89 12.30 -6.68
CA GLN A 103 -11.78 13.77 -6.65
C GLN A 103 -10.35 14.24 -6.93
N ALA A 104 -9.36 13.59 -6.31
CA ALA A 104 -7.95 13.88 -6.52
C ALA A 104 -7.43 13.50 -7.91
N GLY A 105 -8.23 12.82 -8.75
CA GLY A 105 -7.86 12.39 -10.09
C GLY A 105 -6.98 11.14 -10.14
N ILE A 106 -6.93 10.34 -9.06
CA ILE A 106 -6.18 9.08 -9.01
C ILE A 106 -7.11 7.94 -9.46
N PRO A 107 -6.83 7.26 -10.57
CA PRO A 107 -7.83 6.42 -11.22
C PRO A 107 -8.03 5.03 -10.59
N ALA A 108 -7.15 4.61 -9.68
CA ALA A 108 -7.24 3.28 -9.08
C ALA A 108 -6.71 3.20 -7.63
N LEU A 109 -7.39 2.37 -6.85
CA LEU A 109 -6.95 1.91 -5.53
C LEU A 109 -6.46 0.46 -5.64
N GLY A 110 -5.18 0.24 -5.35
CA GLY A 110 -4.61 -1.09 -5.11
C GLY A 110 -4.87 -1.52 -3.67
N TRP A 111 -5.34 -2.75 -3.48
CA TRP A 111 -5.60 -3.31 -2.15
C TRP A 111 -5.63 -4.84 -2.21
N ASN A 112 -5.77 -5.51 -1.07
CA ASN A 112 -5.92 -6.97 -0.98
C ASN A 112 -6.96 -7.36 0.07
N TYR A 113 -7.75 -8.40 -0.21
CA TYR A 113 -8.63 -9.06 0.76
C TYR A 113 -7.90 -10.21 1.48
N LYS A 114 -6.80 -9.89 2.18
CA LYS A 114 -5.90 -10.86 2.83
C LYS A 114 -5.58 -10.41 4.26
N PRO A 115 -6.34 -10.83 5.28
CA PRO A 115 -6.19 -10.32 6.65
C PRO A 115 -4.84 -10.69 7.29
N MET A 116 -4.22 -11.77 6.81
CA MET A 116 -2.98 -12.33 7.35
C MET A 116 -1.73 -11.88 6.57
N GLY A 117 -1.91 -11.01 5.56
CA GLY A 117 -0.82 -10.53 4.72
C GLY A 117 -0.21 -11.62 3.83
N ASN A 118 1.06 -11.45 3.48
CA ASN A 118 1.81 -12.39 2.66
C ASN A 118 2.76 -13.20 3.54
N PHE A 119 2.73 -14.53 3.41
CA PHE A 119 3.64 -15.42 4.14
C PHE A 119 5.02 -15.42 3.49
N ARG A 120 6.06 -15.26 4.29
CA ARG A 120 7.47 -15.23 3.88
C ARG A 120 8.33 -15.91 4.93
N THR A 121 9.43 -16.50 4.48
CA THR A 121 10.55 -16.95 5.33
C THR A 121 11.81 -16.16 4.95
N GLU A 122 12.95 -16.49 5.57
CA GLU A 122 14.22 -15.82 5.29
C GLU A 122 14.57 -15.86 3.79
N SER A 123 14.81 -14.68 3.21
CA SER A 123 15.15 -14.51 1.80
C SER A 123 16.42 -15.28 1.42
N ALA A 124 16.36 -16.04 0.33
CA ALA A 124 17.54 -16.70 -0.23
C ALA A 124 18.44 -15.70 -0.97
N THR A 125 19.73 -15.99 -1.00
CA THR A 125 20.71 -15.20 -1.78
C THR A 125 20.94 -15.86 -3.14
N GLY A 126 20.67 -15.10 -4.19
CA GLY A 126 20.83 -15.47 -5.58
C GLY A 126 22.16 -15.04 -6.20
N ARG A 127 22.21 -15.15 -7.53
CA ARG A 127 23.36 -14.71 -8.32
C ARG A 127 23.62 -13.21 -8.12
N GLY A 128 24.89 -12.84 -7.99
CA GLY A 128 25.29 -11.44 -7.80
C GLY A 128 24.86 -10.84 -6.45
N GLY A 129 24.49 -11.66 -5.46
CA GLY A 129 24.08 -11.18 -4.14
C GLY A 129 22.62 -10.71 -4.05
N ALA A 130 21.84 -10.86 -5.13
CA ALA A 130 20.41 -10.52 -5.13
C ALA A 130 19.65 -11.30 -4.05
N LYS A 131 18.71 -10.65 -3.37
CA LYS A 131 17.84 -11.31 -2.38
C LYS A 131 16.53 -11.71 -3.05
N TYR A 132 16.16 -12.99 -2.94
CA TYR A 132 14.89 -13.50 -3.43
C TYR A 132 13.93 -13.78 -2.29
N SER A 133 12.69 -13.35 -2.47
CA SER A 133 11.59 -13.69 -1.59
C SER A 133 11.34 -15.20 -1.60
N THR A 134 11.29 -15.84 -0.43
CA THR A 134 11.12 -17.30 -0.28
C THR A 134 9.99 -17.64 0.69
N PHE A 135 9.57 -18.90 0.63
CA PHE A 135 8.68 -19.51 1.61
C PHE A 135 9.10 -20.98 1.81
N ASP A 136 9.42 -21.32 3.06
CA ASP A 136 9.63 -22.69 3.53
C ASP A 136 8.56 -23.02 4.59
N TYR A 137 7.81 -24.10 4.37
CA TYR A 137 6.69 -24.45 5.24
C TYR A 137 7.14 -24.85 6.65
N ASP A 138 8.20 -25.66 6.76
CA ASP A 138 8.66 -26.18 8.05
C ASP A 138 9.27 -25.07 8.92
N VAL A 139 10.01 -24.14 8.29
CA VAL A 139 10.50 -22.93 8.96
C VAL A 139 9.33 -22.05 9.40
N TYR A 140 8.37 -21.79 8.50
CA TYR A 140 7.21 -20.97 8.82
C TYR A 140 6.42 -21.55 10.00
N MET A 141 6.21 -22.87 10.06
CA MET A 141 5.45 -23.51 11.12
C MET A 141 6.17 -23.47 12.48
N LYS A 142 7.50 -23.40 12.52
CA LYS A 142 8.27 -23.21 13.76
C LYS A 142 8.13 -21.80 14.33
N ASP A 143 8.14 -20.81 13.44
CA ASP A 143 8.17 -19.39 13.81
C ASP A 143 6.80 -18.69 13.68
N ARG A 144 5.74 -19.47 13.41
CA ARG A 144 4.39 -18.95 13.19
C ARG A 144 3.92 -18.17 14.42
N LYS A 145 3.88 -16.85 14.31
CA LYS A 145 3.20 -16.00 15.28
C LYS A 145 1.69 -16.28 15.23
N LYS A 146 1.03 -16.38 16.39
CA LYS A 146 -0.43 -16.33 16.47
C LYS A 146 -0.89 -14.94 16.03
N MET A 147 -1.39 -14.84 14.81
CA MET A 147 -1.72 -13.54 14.20
C MET A 147 -3.14 -13.06 14.53
N HIS A 148 -4.05 -13.95 14.92
CA HIS A 148 -5.43 -13.57 15.24
C HIS A 148 -6.08 -14.51 16.27
N THR A 149 -7.03 -13.99 17.06
CA THR A 149 -7.89 -14.75 17.97
C THR A 149 -9.28 -14.10 17.96
N PRO A 150 -10.38 -14.86 17.74
CA PRO A 150 -10.43 -16.32 17.53
C PRO A 150 -9.72 -16.76 16.23
N GLU A 151 -9.43 -18.06 16.11
CA GLU A 151 -8.86 -18.58 14.87
C GLU A 151 -9.88 -18.43 13.73
N ILE A 152 -9.43 -17.92 12.59
CA ILE A 152 -10.22 -17.82 11.36
C ILE A 152 -10.23 -19.24 10.77
N SER A 153 -11.40 -19.85 10.66
CA SER A 153 -11.57 -21.20 10.08
C SER A 153 -11.33 -21.21 8.58
#